data_AF-A0A2G6LTY9-F1
#
_entry.id   AF-A0A2G6LTY9-F1
#
_cell.length_a   1.000
_cell.length_b   1.000
_cell.length_c   1.000
_cell.angle_alpha   90.00
_cell.angle_beta   90.00
_cell.angle_gamma   90.00
#
_symmetry.space_group_name_H-M   'P 1'
#
loop_
_entity.id
_entity.type
_entity.pdbx_description
1 polymer ?
#
loop_
_entity_poly.entity_id
_entity_poly.type
_entity_poly.pdbx_seq_one_letter_code
_entity_poly.pdbx_strand_id
1 'polypeptide(L)'
;MRKKYRSKAEVIEDIRFLERSLSRLTESFRLEKDEALAADDMSLLRLREREKNHYGPEVRRLLSDLRGLRHRLKTVQGLSSAIFDNLNRLESNMKDAGAKFTGTVNRLCRYGLQGDSQCTE
;
A
#
# COMPACT_ATOMS: atom_id res chain seq x y z
N MET A 1 -25.67 -4.04 -5.69
CA MET A 1 -26.26 -2.83 -5.05
C MET A 1 -25.15 -1.80 -4.78
N ARG A 2 -25.27 -0.55 -5.25
CA ARG A 2 -24.31 0.53 -4.91
C ARG A 2 -24.64 1.06 -3.51
N LYS A 3 -23.73 0.93 -2.54
CA LYS A 3 -23.84 1.55 -1.19
C LYS A 3 -24.09 3.05 -1.37
N LYS A 4 -25.24 3.57 -0.93
CA LYS A 4 -25.53 5.01 -0.88
C LYS A 4 -25.13 5.52 0.51
N TYR A 5 -24.33 6.59 0.57
CA TYR A 5 -24.00 7.25 1.83
C TYR A 5 -25.22 7.98 2.36
N ARG A 6 -25.59 7.71 3.61
CA ARG A 6 -26.70 8.32 4.33
C ARG A 6 -26.23 9.45 5.25
N SER A 7 -24.94 9.51 5.56
CA SER A 7 -24.38 10.56 6.41
C SER A 7 -22.90 10.84 6.12
N LYS A 8 -22.44 12.02 6.55
CA LYS A 8 -21.00 12.37 6.59
C LYS A 8 -20.18 11.38 7.43
N ALA A 9 -20.78 10.82 8.49
CA ALA A 9 -20.09 9.88 9.37
C ALA A 9 -19.72 8.58 8.64
N GLU A 10 -20.59 8.07 7.76
CA GLU A 10 -20.30 6.88 6.96
C GLU A 10 -19.15 7.12 5.97
N VAL A 11 -19.05 8.32 5.41
CA VAL A 11 -17.94 8.71 4.54
C VAL A 11 -16.62 8.72 5.31
N ILE A 12 -16.63 9.32 6.50
CA ILE A 12 -15.46 9.38 7.38
C ILE A 12 -15.02 7.97 7.79
N GLU A 13 -15.96 7.08 8.09
CA GLU A 13 -15.62 5.72 8.48
C GLU A 13 -15.01 4.91 7.33
N ASP A 14 -15.52 5.06 6.10
CA ASP A 14 -14.92 4.42 4.93
C ASP A 14 -13.50 4.99 4.64
N ILE A 15 -13.26 6.29 4.85
CA ILE A 15 -11.92 6.88 4.76
C ILE A 15 -10.99 6.27 5.82
N ARG A 16 -11.43 6.22 7.08
CA ARG A 16 -10.66 5.62 8.19
C ARG A 16 -10.37 4.16 7.95
N PHE A 17 -11.31 3.42 7.37
CA PHE A 17 -11.09 2.04 6.98
C PHE A 17 -9.93 1.92 5.97
N LEU A 18 -9.92 2.72 4.91
CA LEU A 18 -8.85 2.73 3.93
C LEU A 18 -7.50 3.15 4.54
N GLU A 19 -7.48 4.15 5.42
CA GLU A 19 -6.29 4.56 6.16
C GLU A 19 -5.73 3.40 7.01
N ARG A 20 -6.60 2.73 7.80
CA ARG A 20 -6.20 1.58 8.63
C ARG A 20 -5.69 0.41 7.78
N SER A 21 -6.32 0.14 6.64
CA SER A 21 -5.89 -0.91 5.72
C SER A 21 -4.49 -0.60 5.16
N LEU A 22 -4.24 0.63 4.74
CA LEU A 22 -2.92 1.03 4.26
C LEU A 22 -1.85 0.94 5.36
N SER A 23 -2.15 1.40 6.57
CA SER A 23 -1.23 1.31 7.71
C SER A 23 -0.86 -0.13 8.04
N ARG A 24 -1.84 -1.03 8.09
CA ARG A 24 -1.59 -2.47 8.34
C ARG A 24 -0.75 -3.11 7.24
N LEU A 25 -1.04 -2.78 5.97
CA LEU A 25 -0.28 -3.29 4.83
C LEU A 25 1.18 -2.82 4.88
N THR A 26 1.39 -1.54 5.21
CA THR A 26 2.73 -0.95 5.33
C THR A 26 3.51 -1.56 6.48
N GLU A 27 2.87 -1.78 7.63
CA GLU A 27 3.52 -2.38 8.79
C GLU A 27 3.85 -3.86 8.55
N SER A 28 2.94 -4.62 7.94
CA SER A 28 3.24 -6.00 7.53
C SER A 28 4.44 -6.06 6.59
N PHE A 29 4.48 -5.20 5.57
CA PHE A 29 5.64 -5.13 4.67
C PHE A 29 6.93 -4.80 5.41
N ARG A 30 6.88 -3.86 6.38
CA ARG A 30 8.05 -3.49 7.18
C ARG A 30 8.60 -4.69 7.95
N LEU A 31 7.72 -5.43 8.64
CA LEU A 31 8.08 -6.61 9.43
C LEU A 31 8.68 -7.71 8.54
N GLU A 32 8.01 -8.08 7.45
CA GLU A 32 8.53 -9.10 6.53
C GLU A 32 9.87 -8.68 5.89
N LYS A 33 10.06 -7.38 5.64
CA LYS A 33 11.32 -6.83 5.16
C LYS A 33 12.42 -6.91 6.22
N ASP A 34 12.12 -6.59 7.47
CA ASP A 34 13.09 -6.70 8.57
C ASP A 34 13.47 -8.17 8.83
N GLU A 35 12.51 -9.10 8.75
CA GLU A 35 12.75 -10.55 8.84
C GLU A 35 13.62 -11.05 7.68
N ALA A 36 13.32 -10.65 6.44
CA ALA A 36 14.09 -11.07 5.27
C ALA A 36 15.54 -10.55 5.28
N LEU A 37 15.79 -9.41 5.92
CA LEU A 37 17.15 -8.86 6.10
C LEU A 37 17.96 -9.59 7.17
N ALA A 38 17.30 -10.21 8.16
CA ALA A 38 17.95 -10.94 9.24
C ALA A 38 18.19 -12.43 8.91
N ALA A 39 17.60 -12.91 7.82
CA ALA A 39 17.62 -14.32 7.43
C ALA A 39 18.63 -14.56 6.29
N ASP A 40 18.24 -15.31 5.25
CA ASP A 40 19.06 -15.70 4.12
C ASP A 40 18.61 -15.03 2.80
N ASP A 41 19.41 -15.22 1.75
CA ASP A 41 19.11 -14.70 0.40
C ASP A 41 17.79 -15.23 -0.17
N MET A 42 17.42 -16.46 0.19
CA MET A 42 16.12 -17.05 -0.19
C MET A 42 14.94 -16.26 0.39
N SER A 43 15.10 -15.67 1.56
CA SER A 43 14.09 -14.83 2.21
C SER A 43 13.87 -13.51 1.46
N LEU A 44 14.94 -12.91 0.89
CA LEU A 44 14.80 -11.74 0.01
C LEU A 44 14.04 -12.07 -1.29
N LEU A 45 14.28 -13.26 -1.86
CA LEU A 45 13.52 -13.73 -3.03
C LEU A 45 12.04 -13.97 -2.71
N ARG A 46 11.74 -14.55 -1.54
CA ARG A 46 10.35 -14.73 -1.06
C ARG A 46 9.64 -13.40 -0.83
N LEU A 47 10.33 -12.42 -0.22
CA LEU A 47 9.78 -11.07 -0.06
C LEU A 47 9.47 -10.43 -1.41
N ARG A 48 10.30 -10.67 -2.43
CA ARG A 48 10.04 -10.21 -3.80
C ARG A 48 8.82 -10.85 -4.43
N GLU A 49 8.65 -12.14 -4.25
CA GLU A 49 7.46 -12.84 -4.71
C GLU A 49 6.21 -12.34 -3.98
N ARG A 50 6.31 -12.14 -2.67
CA ARG A 50 5.23 -11.59 -1.84
C ARG A 50 4.84 -10.18 -2.24
N GLU A 51 5.79 -9.34 -2.60
CA GLU A 51 5.52 -8.00 -3.15
C GLU A 51 4.64 -8.07 -4.40
N LYS A 52 4.98 -8.97 -5.33
CA LYS A 52 4.22 -9.13 -6.58
C LYS A 52 2.83 -9.72 -6.38
N ASN A 53 2.72 -10.69 -5.47
CA ASN A 53 1.52 -11.51 -5.31
C ASN A 53 0.57 -11.02 -4.22
N HIS A 54 1.05 -10.16 -3.31
CA HIS A 54 0.25 -9.66 -2.19
C HIS A 54 0.30 -8.13 -2.09
N TYR A 55 1.45 -7.53 -1.80
CA TYR A 55 1.53 -6.10 -1.46
C TYR A 55 1.15 -5.18 -2.62
N GLY A 56 1.69 -5.42 -3.82
CA GLY A 56 1.35 -4.68 -5.03
C GLY A 56 -0.15 -4.77 -5.38
N PRO A 57 -0.73 -6.00 -5.47
CA PRO A 57 -2.17 -6.17 -5.65
C PRO A 57 -3.03 -5.47 -4.60
N GLU A 58 -2.67 -5.54 -3.32
CA GLU A 58 -3.44 -4.89 -2.24
C GLU A 58 -3.42 -3.37 -2.35
N VAL A 59 -2.28 -2.74 -2.68
CA VAL A 59 -2.23 -1.29 -2.96
C VAL A 59 -3.14 -0.92 -4.13
N ARG A 60 -3.13 -1.73 -5.21
CA ARG A 60 -4.02 -1.50 -6.36
C ARG A 60 -5.50 -1.64 -5.98
N ARG A 61 -5.84 -2.61 -5.13
CA ARG A 61 -7.19 -2.79 -4.59
C ARG A 61 -7.62 -1.57 -3.78
N LEU A 62 -6.77 -1.10 -2.86
CA LEU A 62 -7.05 0.09 -2.05
C LEU A 62 -7.23 1.36 -2.91
N LEU A 63 -6.42 1.55 -3.94
CA LEU A 63 -6.59 2.64 -4.90
C LEU A 63 -7.92 2.53 -5.67
N SER A 64 -8.33 1.31 -6.04
CA SER A 64 -9.64 1.07 -6.66
C SER A 64 -10.79 1.39 -5.71
N ASP A 65 -10.70 0.97 -4.46
CA ASP A 65 -11.69 1.26 -3.42
C ASP A 65 -11.80 2.77 -3.16
N LEU A 66 -10.67 3.48 -3.14
CA LEU A 66 -10.63 4.95 -3.03
C LEU A 66 -11.29 5.63 -4.22
N ARG A 67 -11.03 5.18 -5.46
CA ARG A 67 -11.71 5.72 -6.66
C ARG A 67 -13.21 5.46 -6.60
N GLY A 68 -13.61 4.26 -6.16
CA GLY A 68 -15.01 3.91 -5.94
C GLY A 68 -15.67 4.82 -4.91
N LEU A 69 -14.99 5.10 -3.80
CA LEU A 69 -15.42 6.07 -2.79
C LEU A 69 -15.58 7.46 -3.42
N ARG A 70 -14.57 8.00 -4.12
CA ARG A 70 -14.65 9.31 -4.78
C ARG A 70 -15.85 9.40 -5.74
N HIS A 71 -16.11 8.35 -6.53
CA HIS A 71 -17.25 8.33 -7.43
C HIS A 71 -18.59 8.40 -6.67
N ARG A 72 -18.72 7.63 -5.58
CA ARG A 72 -19.93 7.66 -4.73
C ARG A 72 -20.14 9.00 -4.03
N LEU A 73 -19.08 9.73 -3.73
CA LEU A 73 -19.17 11.04 -3.07
C LEU A 73 -19.62 12.17 -4.01
N LYS A 74 -19.49 12.01 -5.33
CA LYS A 74 -19.98 13.02 -6.30
C LYS A 74 -21.48 13.32 -6.18
N THR A 75 -22.25 12.37 -5.64
CA THR A 75 -23.71 12.50 -5.48
C THR A 75 -24.13 12.95 -4.08
N VAL A 76 -23.18 13.21 -3.16
CA VAL A 76 -23.46 13.60 -1.78
C VAL A 76 -23.29 15.11 -1.63
N GLN A 77 -24.37 15.80 -1.27
CA GLN A 77 -24.34 17.25 -1.02
C GLN A 77 -23.77 17.57 0.37
N GLY A 78 -23.17 18.76 0.54
CA GLY A 78 -22.71 19.26 1.84
C GLY A 78 -21.40 18.65 2.36
N LEU A 79 -20.61 17.99 1.51
CA LEU A 79 -19.28 17.54 1.89
C LEU A 79 -18.30 18.72 1.95
N SER A 80 -17.53 18.80 3.03
CA SER A 80 -16.48 19.81 3.19
C SER A 80 -15.27 19.53 2.29
N SER A 81 -14.59 20.59 1.83
CA SER A 81 -13.31 20.50 1.10
C SER A 81 -12.29 19.59 1.77
N ALA A 82 -12.19 19.65 3.10
CA ALA A 82 -11.31 18.81 3.91
C ALA A 82 -11.48 17.29 3.67
N ILE A 83 -12.67 16.81 3.27
CA ILE A 83 -12.87 15.40 2.92
C ILE A 83 -12.11 15.07 1.64
N PHE A 84 -12.17 15.93 0.64
CA PHE A 84 -11.46 15.74 -0.62
C PHE A 84 -9.95 15.87 -0.45
N ASP A 85 -9.50 16.78 0.40
CA ASP A 85 -8.07 16.90 0.75
C ASP A 85 -7.56 15.63 1.43
N ASN A 86 -8.33 15.06 2.37
CA ASN A 86 -7.99 13.78 2.98
C ASN A 86 -7.92 12.64 1.96
N LEU A 87 -8.86 12.59 1.01
CA LEU A 87 -8.85 11.59 -0.06
C LEU A 87 -7.64 11.74 -0.99
N ASN A 88 -7.25 12.98 -1.33
CA ASN A 88 -6.07 13.26 -2.14
C ASN A 88 -4.79 12.85 -1.41
N ARG A 89 -4.67 13.18 -0.12
CA ARG A 89 -3.54 12.76 0.72
C ARG A 89 -3.45 11.24 0.80
N LEU A 90 -4.58 10.58 1.03
CA LEU A 90 -4.65 9.13 1.08
C LEU A 90 -4.26 8.48 -0.25
N GLU A 91 -4.69 9.04 -1.38
CA GLU A 91 -4.27 8.59 -2.71
C GLU A 91 -2.75 8.68 -2.89
N SER A 92 -2.15 9.80 -2.47
CA SER A 92 -0.69 9.99 -2.52
C SER A 92 0.01 8.93 -1.67
N ASN A 93 -0.43 8.76 -0.41
CA ASN A 93 0.17 7.78 0.51
C ASN A 93 0.10 6.35 -0.05
N MET A 94 -1.00 5.96 -0.70
CA MET A 94 -1.12 4.65 -1.33
C MET A 94 -0.15 4.48 -2.50
N LYS A 95 0.01 5.51 -3.36
CA LYS A 95 0.97 5.49 -4.48
C LYS A 95 2.41 5.40 -3.96
N ASP A 96 2.73 6.19 -2.94
CA ASP A 96 4.06 6.21 -2.32
C ASP A 96 4.38 4.87 -1.66
N ALA A 97 3.42 4.25 -0.98
CA ALA A 97 3.58 2.92 -0.41
C ALA A 97 3.86 1.87 -1.50
N GLY A 98 3.08 1.85 -2.58
CA GLY A 98 3.30 0.95 -3.71
C GLY A 98 4.70 1.11 -4.32
N ALA A 99 5.13 2.35 -4.57
CA ALA A 99 6.47 2.64 -5.09
C ALA A 99 7.58 2.19 -4.12
N LYS A 100 7.38 2.39 -2.81
CA LYS A 100 8.32 1.96 -1.77
C LYS A 100 8.44 0.45 -1.69
N PHE A 101 7.33 -0.30 -1.80
CA PHE A 101 7.38 -1.77 -1.76
C PHE A 101 8.22 -2.30 -2.92
N THR A 102 7.85 -1.96 -4.15
CA THR A 102 8.56 -2.39 -5.36
C THR A 102 10.02 -1.93 -5.35
N GLY A 103 10.27 -0.66 -5.00
CA GLY A 103 11.61 -0.08 -4.98
C GLY A 103 12.53 -0.68 -3.91
N THR A 104 11.99 -0.99 -2.73
CA THR A 104 12.76 -1.60 -1.64
C THR A 104 13.18 -3.00 -2.01
N VAL A 105 12.24 -3.85 -2.41
CA VAL A 105 12.52 -5.22 -2.82
C VAL A 105 13.54 -5.28 -3.95
N ASN A 106 13.35 -4.48 -5.01
CA ASN A 106 14.27 -4.48 -6.15
C ASN A 106 15.68 -4.01 -5.78
N ARG A 107 15.85 -3.19 -4.73
CA ARG A 107 17.17 -2.81 -4.22
C ARG A 107 17.77 -3.93 -3.38
N LEU A 108 17.00 -4.50 -2.46
CA LEU A 108 17.48 -5.57 -1.59
C LEU A 108 17.91 -6.81 -2.37
N CYS A 109 17.13 -7.25 -3.36
CA CYS A 109 17.53 -8.39 -4.20
C CYS A 109 18.75 -8.08 -5.08
N ARG A 110 18.98 -6.81 -5.47
CA ARG A 110 20.17 -6.45 -6.25
C ARG A 110 21.44 -6.49 -5.41
N TYR A 111 21.39 -5.96 -4.19
CA TYR A 111 22.58 -5.87 -3.34
C TYR A 111 22.84 -7.15 -2.52
N GLY A 112 21.78 -7.84 -2.07
CA GLY A 112 21.92 -9.12 -1.36
C GLY A 112 22.51 -10.21 -2.26
N LEU A 113 21.95 -10.39 -3.46
CA LEU A 113 22.40 -11.44 -4.39
C LEU A 113 23.72 -11.14 -5.12
N GLN A 114 24.22 -9.90 -5.07
CA GLN A 114 25.54 -9.55 -5.63
C GLN A 114 26.68 -9.74 -4.62
N GLY A 115 26.37 -9.92 -3.33
CA GLY A 115 27.37 -10.13 -2.26
C GLY A 115 28.19 -11.42 -2.42
N ASP A 116 27.65 -12.43 -3.11
CA ASP A 116 28.28 -13.75 -3.27
C ASP A 116 29.05 -13.95 -4.60
N SER A 117 29.08 -12.96 -5.49
CA SER A 117 29.75 -13.08 -6.81
C SER A 117 31.05 -12.27 -6.94
N GLN A 118 31.60 -11.76 -5.83
CA GLN A 118 32.92 -11.10 -5.82
C GLN A 118 33.76 -11.54 -4.63
N CYS A 119 34.29 -12.76 -4.68
CA CYS A 119 35.44 -13.22 -3.88
C CYS A 119 36.14 -14.38 -4.59
N THR A 120 36.73 -14.10 -5.76
CA THR A 120 37.83 -14.89 -6.31
C THR A 120 38.85 -13.90 -6.89
N GLU A 121 39.79 -13.49 -6.05
CA GLU A 121 41.14 -13.13 -6.48
C GLU A 121 42.10 -14.25 -6.04
#